data_AF-A0A0M8T0Z1-F1
#
_entry.id   AF-A0A0M8T0Z1-F1
#
_cell.length_a   1.000
_cell.length_b   1.000
_cell.length_c   1.000
_cell.angle_alpha   90.00
_cell.angle_beta   90.00
_cell.angle_gamma   90.00
#
_symmetry.space_group_name_H-M   'P 1'
#
loop_
_entity.id
_entity.type
_entity.pdbx_description
1 polymer ?
#
loop_
_entity_poly.entity_id
_entity_poly.type
_entity_poly.pdbx_seq_one_letter_code
_entity_poly.pdbx_strand_id
1 'polypeptide(L)'
;MSDDWRTDRIGSALRGENPAVLRRLEAGFAVIGDVQFLPGYSVLLTDDPGARRLSDLPRRRRSAYLADMDRLGEAVERACRRLDPAFRRVNLEILGNTDGFLHAHVWPRYEWEPADLVRMPVWLYPRERWTDERFALKPRHDVVREAIGEELDLLATAE
;
A
#
# COMPACT_ATOMS: atom_id res chain seq x y z
N MET A 1 -21.35 0.82 17.97
CA MET A 1 -21.16 1.45 16.65
C MET A 1 -19.85 0.89 16.15
N SER A 2 -19.86 0.08 15.08
CA SER A 2 -18.59 -0.35 14.50
C SER A 2 -17.98 0.89 13.87
N ASP A 3 -17.06 1.56 14.57
CA ASP A 3 -16.28 2.62 13.96
C ASP A 3 -15.62 2.01 12.71
N ASP A 4 -15.98 2.53 11.53
CA ASP A 4 -15.39 2.11 10.27
C ASP A 4 -13.88 2.31 10.40
N TRP A 5 -13.10 1.22 10.39
CA TRP A 5 -11.64 1.22 10.57
C TRP A 5 -10.93 2.23 9.65
N ARG A 6 -11.59 2.67 8.56
CA ARG A 6 -11.13 3.72 7.66
C ARG A 6 -11.05 5.11 8.28
N THR A 7 -11.82 5.41 9.32
CA THR A 7 -11.78 6.71 10.02
C THR A 7 -10.56 6.84 10.94
N ASP A 8 -10.03 5.72 11.43
CA ASP A 8 -8.82 5.61 12.25
C ASP A 8 -7.98 4.42 11.77
N ARG A 9 -7.34 4.55 10.60
CA ARG A 9 -6.60 3.45 9.97
C ARG A 9 -5.41 2.97 10.79
N ILE A 10 -4.70 3.91 11.42
CA ILE A 10 -3.50 3.61 12.21
C ILE A 10 -3.92 3.01 13.55
N GLY A 11 -4.88 3.62 14.26
CA GLY A 11 -5.33 3.09 15.54
C GLY A 11 -6.03 1.74 15.40
N SER A 12 -6.85 1.53 14.36
CA SER A 12 -7.43 0.21 14.08
C SER A 12 -6.35 -0.84 13.72
N ALA A 13 -5.28 -0.46 13.01
CA ALA A 13 -4.16 -1.37 12.76
C ALA A 13 -3.39 -1.71 14.06
N LEU A 14 -3.18 -0.73 14.94
CA LEU A 14 -2.58 -0.93 16.26
C LEU A 14 -3.41 -1.86 17.15
N ARG A 15 -4.74 -1.81 17.05
CA ARG A 15 -5.66 -2.69 17.78
C ARG A 15 -5.87 -4.06 17.12
N GLY A 16 -5.32 -4.29 15.92
CA GLY A 16 -5.52 -5.53 15.16
C GLY A 16 -6.91 -5.67 14.54
N GLU A 17 -7.63 -4.57 14.39
CA GLU A 17 -9.03 -4.51 13.91
C GLU A 17 -9.11 -4.14 12.42
N ASN A 18 -8.02 -3.63 11.84
CA ASN A 18 -8.00 -3.19 10.44
C ASN A 18 -7.88 -4.40 9.48
N PRO A 19 -8.94 -4.76 8.74
CA PRO A 19 -8.94 -5.95 7.89
C PRO A 19 -8.09 -5.79 6.62
N ALA A 20 -7.58 -4.59 6.32
CA ALA A 20 -6.70 -4.35 5.18
C ALA A 20 -5.23 -4.66 5.50
N VAL A 21 -4.87 -4.85 6.77
CA VAL A 21 -3.49 -5.17 7.17
C VAL A 21 -3.07 -6.51 6.58
N LEU A 22 -1.96 -6.48 5.83
CA LEU A 22 -1.27 -7.66 5.34
C LEU A 22 -0.28 -8.13 6.41
N ARG A 23 0.62 -7.26 6.86
CA ARG A 23 1.61 -7.54 7.92
C ARG A 23 1.96 -6.29 8.71
N ARG A 24 2.35 -6.49 9.98
CA ARG A 24 3.11 -5.49 10.74
C ARG A 24 4.58 -5.60 10.38
N LEU A 25 5.23 -4.47 10.15
CA LEU A 25 6.67 -4.33 9.87
C LEU A 25 7.36 -3.59 11.04
N GLU A 26 8.61 -3.15 10.90
CA GLU A 26 9.38 -2.56 12.02
C GLU A 26 8.79 -1.23 12.50
N ALA A 27 8.42 -0.36 11.56
CA ALA A 27 7.96 1.01 11.79
C ALA A 27 6.58 1.31 11.19
N GLY A 28 5.86 0.28 10.75
CA GLY A 28 4.57 0.48 10.12
C GLY A 28 3.75 -0.78 9.88
N PHE A 29 2.69 -0.59 9.12
CA PHE A 29 1.77 -1.65 8.69
C PHE A 29 1.67 -1.64 7.17
N ALA A 30 2.03 -2.76 6.55
CA ALA A 30 1.72 -3.01 5.16
C ALA A 30 0.21 -3.32 5.06
N VAL A 31 -0.53 -2.53 4.29
CA VAL A 31 -1.97 -2.72 4.07
C VAL A 31 -2.29 -2.77 2.58
N ILE A 32 -3.31 -3.52 2.19
CA ILE A 32 -3.86 -3.47 0.83
C ILE A 32 -4.70 -2.19 0.66
N GLY A 33 -4.63 -1.56 -0.51
CA GLY A 33 -5.38 -0.35 -0.81
C GLY A 33 -6.87 -0.59 -1.05
N ASP A 34 -7.71 0.42 -0.77
CA ASP A 34 -9.18 0.30 -0.85
C ASP A 34 -9.71 0.10 -2.28
N VAL A 35 -8.95 0.55 -3.27
CA VAL A 35 -9.28 0.41 -4.69
C VAL A 35 -8.24 -0.46 -5.37
N GLN A 36 -8.64 -1.24 -6.35
CA GLN A 36 -7.81 -2.24 -7.00
C GLN A 36 -7.96 -2.17 -8.52
N PHE A 37 -8.14 -0.96 -9.08
CA PHE A 37 -8.10 -0.74 -10.53
C PHE A 37 -6.69 -0.93 -11.11
N LEU A 38 -5.66 -0.77 -10.28
CA LEU A 38 -4.33 -1.34 -10.44
C LEU A 38 -4.19 -2.41 -9.35
N PRO A 39 -4.41 -3.70 -9.67
CA PRO A 39 -4.40 -4.77 -8.67
C PRO A 39 -3.07 -4.81 -7.91
N GLY A 40 -3.09 -5.04 -6.60
CA GLY A 40 -1.89 -5.05 -5.77
C GLY A 40 -1.49 -3.67 -5.22
N TYR A 41 -2.24 -2.61 -5.53
CA TYR A 41 -2.09 -1.32 -4.85
C TYR A 41 -2.11 -1.52 -3.33
N SER A 42 -1.03 -1.08 -2.69
CA SER A 42 -0.79 -1.24 -1.27
C SER A 42 -0.34 0.10 -0.66
N VAL A 43 -0.45 0.21 0.66
CA VAL A 43 -0.06 1.40 1.43
C VAL A 43 0.76 0.95 2.63
N LEU A 44 1.85 1.65 2.92
CA LEU A 44 2.54 1.55 4.20
C LEU A 44 2.01 2.65 5.13
N LEU A 45 1.31 2.25 6.19
CA LEU A 45 0.90 3.15 7.27
C LEU A 45 2.02 3.24 8.32
N THR A 46 2.32 4.44 8.82
CA THR A 46 3.16 4.58 10.03
C THR A 46 2.50 3.90 11.23
N ASP A 47 3.28 3.35 12.16
CA ASP A 47 2.78 2.88 13.45
C ASP A 47 2.80 3.97 14.54
N ASP A 48 3.21 5.20 14.20
CA ASP A 48 3.15 6.40 15.03
C ASP A 48 1.98 7.31 14.59
N PRO A 49 0.85 7.35 15.33
CA PRO A 49 -0.31 8.18 14.96
C PRO A 49 -0.04 9.70 14.92
N GLY A 50 1.04 10.16 15.56
CA GLY A 50 1.42 11.57 15.59
C GLY A 50 2.26 12.01 14.39
N ALA A 51 2.82 11.07 13.63
CA ALA A 51 3.68 11.37 12.49
C ALA A 51 2.86 11.81 11.27
N ARG A 52 3.12 13.01 10.75
CA ARG A 52 2.45 13.56 9.56
C ARG A 52 3.32 13.51 8.31
N ARG A 53 4.63 13.43 8.51
CA ARG A 53 5.68 13.42 7.47
C ARG A 53 6.93 12.73 8.02
N LEU A 54 7.82 12.30 7.13
CA LEU A 54 9.06 11.59 7.49
C LEU A 54 9.92 12.35 8.52
N SER A 55 9.96 13.67 8.46
CA SER A 55 10.77 14.50 9.36
C SER A 55 10.27 14.54 10.80
N ASP A 56 9.02 14.17 11.05
CA ASP A 56 8.46 14.09 12.41
C ASP A 56 9.01 12.85 13.14
N LEU A 57 9.42 11.81 12.40
CA LEU A 57 10.05 10.63 12.97
C LEU A 57 11.53 10.89 13.35
N PRO A 58 11.99 10.40 14.52
CA PRO A 58 13.41 10.34 14.84
C PRO A 58 14.20 9.60 13.76
N ARG A 59 15.47 9.97 13.55
CA ARG A 59 16.29 9.46 12.43
C ARG A 59 16.28 7.93 12.30
N ARG A 60 16.41 7.20 13.42
CA ARG A 60 16.35 5.74 13.43
C ARG A 60 15.01 5.22 12.91
N ARG A 61 13.90 5.72 13.45
CA ARG A 61 12.53 5.33 13.07
C ARG A 61 12.19 5.69 11.63
N ARG A 62 12.66 6.85 11.16
CA ARG A 62 12.53 7.27 9.76
C ARG A 62 13.26 6.32 8.82
N SER A 63 14.44 5.84 9.21
CA SER A 63 15.22 4.89 8.40
C SER A 63 14.52 3.54 8.33
N ALA A 64 14.00 3.05 9.46
CA ALA A 64 13.17 1.84 9.51
C ALA A 64 11.90 1.97 8.65
N TYR A 65 11.20 3.12 8.70
CA TYR A 65 10.02 3.35 7.86
C TYR A 65 10.34 3.32 6.36
N LEU A 66 11.49 3.86 5.95
CA LEU A 66 11.93 3.81 4.56
C LEU A 66 12.34 2.39 4.14
N ALA A 67 12.94 1.61 5.04
CA ALA A 67 13.23 0.19 4.81
C ALA A 67 11.95 -0.65 4.70
N ASP A 68 10.96 -0.41 5.55
CA ASP A 68 9.63 -1.03 5.45
C ASP A 68 8.95 -0.70 4.12
N MET A 69 9.09 0.56 3.64
CA MET A 69 8.53 1.00 2.36
C MET A 69 9.20 0.28 1.19
N ASP A 70 10.52 0.15 1.23
CA ASP A 70 11.30 -0.60 0.24
C ASP A 70 10.88 -2.08 0.21
N ARG A 71 10.80 -2.72 1.37
CA ARG A 71 10.36 -4.11 1.52
C ARG A 71 8.93 -4.34 1.01
N LEU A 72 7.99 -3.44 1.31
CA LEU A 72 6.65 -3.52 0.75
C LEU A 72 6.66 -3.32 -0.78
N GLY A 73 7.47 -2.38 -1.28
CA GLY A 73 7.69 -2.16 -2.70
C GLY A 73 8.16 -3.43 -3.42
N GLU A 74 9.16 -4.10 -2.85
CA GLU A 74 9.70 -5.35 -3.40
C GLU A 74 8.68 -6.49 -3.33
N ALA A 75 7.97 -6.64 -2.22
CA ALA A 75 6.93 -7.67 -2.09
C ALA A 75 5.82 -7.49 -3.13
N VAL A 76 5.36 -6.25 -3.33
CA VAL A 76 4.38 -5.92 -4.38
C VAL A 76 4.93 -6.19 -5.77
N GLU A 77 6.19 -5.82 -6.05
CA GLU A 77 6.83 -6.10 -7.34
C GLU A 77 6.88 -7.61 -7.62
N ARG A 78 7.38 -8.41 -6.69
CA ARG A 78 7.53 -9.87 -6.85
C ARG A 78 6.17 -10.55 -7.03
N ALA A 79 5.20 -10.23 -6.18
CA ALA A 79 3.85 -10.78 -6.25
C ALA A 79 3.15 -10.40 -7.57
N CYS A 80 3.17 -9.12 -7.96
CA CYS A 80 2.47 -8.66 -9.15
C CYS A 80 3.13 -9.16 -10.44
N ARG A 81 4.48 -9.22 -10.49
CA ARG A 81 5.20 -9.82 -11.62
C ARG A 81 4.89 -11.30 -11.80
N ARG A 82 4.70 -12.03 -10.69
CA ARG A 82 4.32 -13.45 -10.71
C ARG A 82 2.88 -13.65 -11.18
N LEU A 83 1.96 -12.75 -10.81
CA LEU A 83 0.53 -12.89 -11.07
C LEU A 83 0.08 -12.34 -12.43
N ASP A 84 0.76 -11.33 -12.97
CA ASP A 84 0.39 -10.70 -14.24
C ASP A 84 1.65 -10.46 -15.12
N PRO A 85 1.76 -11.12 -16.29
CA PRO A 85 2.89 -10.93 -17.20
C PRO A 85 2.97 -9.53 -17.81
N ALA A 86 1.90 -8.72 -17.71
CA ALA A 86 1.91 -7.32 -18.12
C ALA A 86 2.45 -6.37 -17.04
N PHE A 87 2.88 -6.88 -15.87
CA PHE A 87 3.53 -6.06 -14.85
C PHE A 87 4.72 -5.30 -15.44
N ARG A 88 4.77 -3.99 -15.18
CA ARG A 88 5.77 -3.07 -15.73
C ARG A 88 6.79 -2.63 -14.69
N ARG A 89 6.33 -2.07 -13.56
CA ARG A 89 7.16 -1.50 -12.48
C ARG A 89 6.32 -1.16 -11.25
N VAL A 90 6.97 -0.74 -10.16
CA VAL A 90 6.32 -0.08 -9.01
C VAL A 90 6.58 1.43 -8.99
N ASN A 91 5.61 2.21 -8.50
CA ASN A 91 5.79 3.60 -8.07
C ASN A 91 5.62 3.70 -6.56
N LEU A 92 6.51 4.47 -5.91
CA LEU A 92 6.49 4.72 -4.46
C LEU A 92 6.25 6.21 -4.25
N GLU A 93 5.20 6.57 -3.49
CA GLU A 93 4.77 7.95 -3.34
C GLU A 93 4.42 8.27 -1.89
N ILE A 94 5.05 9.30 -1.31
CA ILE A 94 4.66 9.87 -0.01
C ILE A 94 4.11 11.27 -0.28
N LEU A 95 2.81 11.44 -0.07
CA LEU A 95 2.08 12.67 -0.38
C LEU A 95 1.52 13.32 0.90
N GLY A 96 0.30 12.96 1.30
CA GLY A 96 -0.31 13.41 2.56
C GLY A 96 -1.12 14.70 2.51
N ASN A 97 -1.54 15.17 1.32
CA ASN A 97 -2.35 16.39 1.20
C ASN A 97 -3.81 16.20 1.66
N THR A 98 -4.41 15.04 1.41
CA THR A 98 -5.78 14.70 1.80
C THR A 98 -5.83 14.14 3.22
N ASP A 99 -5.07 13.06 3.45
CA ASP A 99 -4.93 12.42 4.75
C ASP A 99 -3.58 12.82 5.38
N GLY A 100 -3.62 13.55 6.48
CA GLY A 100 -2.45 14.23 7.03
C GLY A 100 -1.49 13.36 7.84
N PHE A 101 -1.72 12.06 7.98
CA PHE A 101 -0.82 11.12 8.65
C PHE A 101 0.24 10.59 7.67
N LEU A 102 1.41 10.20 8.15
CA LEU A 102 2.47 9.64 7.31
C LEU A 102 2.06 8.28 6.72
N HIS A 103 1.99 8.22 5.40
CA HIS A 103 1.79 6.98 4.66
C HIS A 103 2.51 7.03 3.31
N ALA A 104 2.87 5.85 2.79
CA ALA A 104 3.48 5.69 1.49
C ALA A 104 2.61 4.80 0.61
N HIS A 105 2.30 5.25 -0.59
CA HIS A 105 1.58 4.46 -1.59
C HIS A 105 2.57 3.61 -2.39
N VAL A 106 2.19 2.36 -2.64
CA VAL A 106 2.92 1.39 -3.46
C VAL A 106 2.03 0.97 -4.61
N TRP A 107 2.31 1.50 -5.79
CA TRP A 107 1.49 1.32 -6.98
C TRP A 107 2.17 0.40 -8.00
N PRO A 108 1.73 -0.85 -8.18
CA PRO A 108 2.13 -1.64 -9.33
C PRO A 108 1.53 -1.03 -10.59
N ARG A 109 2.36 -0.96 -11.63
CA ARG A 109 2.04 -0.40 -12.95
C ARG A 109 2.06 -1.52 -13.98
N TYR A 110 1.27 -1.39 -15.04
CA TYR A 110 1.03 -2.45 -16.02
C TYR A 110 1.05 -1.92 -17.46
N GLU A 111 1.47 -2.76 -18.40
CA GLU A 111 1.51 -2.40 -19.83
C GLU A 111 0.12 -2.27 -20.47
N TRP A 112 -0.92 -2.85 -19.85
CA TRP A 112 -2.31 -2.71 -20.31
C TRP A 112 -2.96 -1.39 -19.89
N GLU A 113 -2.29 -0.58 -19.06
CA GLU A 113 -2.78 0.75 -18.69
C GLU A 113 -3.01 1.64 -19.93
N PRO A 114 -3.99 2.57 -19.92
CA PRO A 114 -4.20 3.49 -21.03
C PRO A 114 -2.91 4.27 -21.38
N ALA A 115 -2.60 4.38 -22.67
CA ALA A 115 -1.33 4.93 -23.15
C ALA A 115 -1.05 6.38 -22.71
N ASP A 116 -2.11 7.14 -22.46
CA ASP A 116 -2.09 8.50 -21.93
C ASP A 116 -1.88 8.56 -20.41
N LEU A 117 -2.15 7.47 -19.67
CA LEU A 117 -2.04 7.41 -18.20
C LEU A 117 -0.82 6.61 -17.71
N VAL A 118 -0.34 5.62 -18.46
CA VAL A 118 0.76 4.73 -18.03
C VAL A 118 2.08 5.47 -17.72
N ARG A 119 2.26 6.66 -18.32
CA ARG A 119 3.43 7.53 -18.09
C ARG A 119 3.18 8.64 -17.07
N MET A 120 1.97 8.75 -16.56
CA MET A 120 1.54 9.79 -15.63
C MET A 120 1.49 9.25 -14.20
N PRO A 121 1.53 10.15 -13.20
CA PRO A 121 1.23 9.80 -11.82
C PRO A 121 -0.17 9.22 -11.67
N VAL A 122 -0.35 8.28 -10.73
CA VAL A 122 -1.61 7.53 -10.59
C VAL A 122 -2.80 8.43 -10.25
N TRP A 123 -2.59 9.53 -9.51
CA TRP A 123 -3.67 10.46 -9.15
C TRP A 123 -4.33 11.19 -10.33
N LEU A 124 -3.78 11.09 -11.55
CA LEU A 124 -4.41 11.60 -12.77
C LEU A 124 -5.42 10.62 -13.40
N TYR A 125 -5.56 9.40 -12.86
CA TYR A 125 -6.64 8.51 -13.27
C TYR A 125 -8.01 9.15 -13.01
N PRO A 126 -9.01 8.95 -13.91
CA PRO A 126 -10.34 9.51 -13.77
C PRO A 126 -10.98 9.19 -12.42
N ARG A 127 -11.78 10.11 -11.89
CA ARG A 127 -12.38 10.00 -10.54
C ARG A 127 -13.14 8.69 -10.33
N GLU A 128 -13.76 8.17 -11.38
CA GLU A 128 -14.53 6.93 -11.37
C GLU A 128 -13.67 5.73 -10.96
N ARG A 129 -12.36 5.75 -11.24
CA ARG A 129 -11.43 4.67 -10.82
C ARG A 129 -11.33 4.57 -9.30
N TRP A 130 -11.55 5.68 -8.60
CA TRP A 130 -11.43 5.81 -7.15
C TRP A 130 -12.75 5.56 -6.42
N THR A 131 -13.90 5.77 -7.08
CA THR A 131 -15.22 5.74 -6.43
C THR A 131 -16.14 4.63 -6.93
N ASP A 132 -15.86 4.05 -8.11
CA ASP A 132 -16.71 3.00 -8.67
C ASP A 132 -16.51 1.68 -7.91
N GLU A 133 -17.63 1.13 -7.45
CA GLU A 133 -17.72 -0.12 -6.69
C GLU A 133 -17.12 -1.31 -7.43
N ARG A 134 -16.99 -1.25 -8.77
CA ARG A 134 -16.28 -2.29 -9.54
C ARG A 134 -14.79 -2.33 -9.25
N PHE A 135 -14.19 -1.29 -8.69
CA PHE A 135 -12.78 -1.24 -8.33
C PHE A 135 -12.53 -1.36 -6.83
N ALA A 136 -13.58 -1.32 -6.01
CA ALA A 136 -13.46 -1.52 -4.56
C ALA A 136 -12.80 -2.87 -4.23
N LEU A 137 -12.03 -2.89 -3.14
CA LEU A 137 -11.45 -4.10 -2.57
C LEU A 137 -12.55 -5.10 -2.21
N LYS A 138 -12.34 -6.35 -2.63
CA LYS A 138 -13.30 -7.46 -2.64
C LYS A 138 -12.57 -8.80 -2.56
N PRO A 139 -13.25 -9.90 -2.19
CA PRO A 139 -12.62 -11.23 -2.05
C PRO A 139 -11.88 -11.72 -3.30
N ARG A 140 -12.28 -11.29 -4.50
CA ARG A 140 -11.55 -11.64 -5.74
C ARG A 140 -10.08 -11.14 -5.76
N HIS A 141 -9.73 -10.20 -4.89
CA HIS A 141 -8.36 -9.69 -4.76
C HIS A 141 -7.58 -10.43 -3.66
N ASP A 142 -8.17 -11.43 -2.99
CA ASP A 142 -7.47 -12.19 -1.95
C ASP A 142 -6.24 -12.92 -2.50
N VAL A 143 -6.28 -13.36 -3.77
CA VAL A 143 -5.12 -13.94 -4.46
C VAL A 143 -3.91 -13.00 -4.47
N VAL A 144 -4.10 -11.71 -4.78
CA VAL A 144 -2.98 -10.75 -4.77
C VAL A 144 -2.58 -10.36 -3.36
N ARG A 145 -3.52 -10.32 -2.41
CA ARG A 145 -3.23 -10.06 -0.99
C ARG A 145 -2.37 -11.16 -0.37
N GLU A 146 -2.74 -12.41 -0.62
CA GLU A 146 -2.00 -13.59 -0.16
C GLU A 146 -0.60 -13.58 -0.76
N ALA A 147 -0.47 -13.39 -2.08
CA ALA A 147 0.82 -13.32 -2.74
C ALA A 147 1.74 -12.23 -2.18
N ILE A 148 1.22 -11.01 -1.91
CA ILE A 148 2.02 -9.95 -1.29
C ILE A 148 2.41 -10.33 0.14
N GLY A 149 1.50 -10.93 0.91
CA GLY A 149 1.77 -11.42 2.25
C GLY A 149 2.87 -12.48 2.30
N GLU A 150 2.86 -13.44 1.37
CA GLU A 150 3.90 -14.46 1.20
C GLU A 150 5.27 -13.83 0.92
N GLU A 151 5.34 -12.89 -0.03
CA GLU A 151 6.59 -12.21 -0.36
C GLU A 151 7.11 -11.37 0.81
N LEU A 152 6.22 -10.72 1.58
CA LEU A 152 6.60 -10.01 2.81
C LEU A 152 7.20 -10.98 3.84
N ASP A 153 6.64 -12.17 4.01
CA ASP A 153 7.14 -13.16 4.96
C ASP A 153 8.50 -13.74 4.52
N LEU A 154 8.67 -14.00 3.22
CA LEU A 154 9.94 -14.47 2.67
C LEU A 154 11.06 -13.43 2.86
N LEU A 155 10.79 -12.16 2.54
CA LEU A 155 11.73 -11.06 2.73
C LEU A 155 12.09 -10.84 4.22
N ALA A 156 11.21 -11.19 5.16
CA ALA A 156 11.49 -11.15 6.59
C ALA A 156 12.64 -12.06 7.03
N THR A 157 12.82 -13.16 6.31
CA THR A 157 13.76 -14.24 6.66
C THR A 157 15.09 -14.16 5.92
N ALA A 158 15.20 -13.24 4.96
CA ALA A 158 16.39 -13.03 4.15
C ALA A 158 17.35 -11.97 4.74
N GLU A 159 16.91 -11.26 5.79
CA GLU A 159 17.69 -10.30 6.59
C GLU A 159 18.40 -10.98 7.78
#